data_AF-A0A2V1P3B1-F1
#
_entry.id   AF-A0A2V1P3B1-F1
#
_cell.length_a   1.000
_cell.length_b   1.000
_cell.length_c   1.000
_cell.angle_alpha   90.00
_cell.angle_beta   90.00
_cell.angle_gamma   90.00
#
_symmetry.space_group_name_H-M   'P 1'
#
loop_
_entity.id
_entity.type
_entity.pdbx_description
1 polymer ?
#
loop_
_entity_poly.entity_id
_entity_poly.type
_entity_poly.pdbx_seq_one_letter_code
_entity_poly.pdbx_strand_id
1 'polypeptide(L)'
;MRHPAVCAVLLLAACSQQANHLGNPLFWPVRGAASAMQEANYTQRRGEVELFVKTNHPDLLADIRAGGGPTLTRAFDLAEAPQQIRAPHILQLQSDLPLYEASPEALVVAIMVTG
;
A
#
# COMPACT_ATOMS: atom_id res chain seq x y z
N MET A 1 7.49 -50.11 -26.34
CA MET A 1 6.32 -49.39 -25.78
C MET A 1 6.84 -48.04 -25.28
N ARG A 2 6.99 -47.04 -26.15
CA ARG A 2 6.00 -46.01 -26.53
C ARG A 2 5.50 -45.18 -25.33
N HIS A 3 6.29 -44.21 -24.88
CA HIS A 3 5.78 -43.06 -24.12
C HIS A 3 6.17 -41.72 -24.78
N PRO A 4 5.69 -41.42 -26.00
CA PRO A 4 5.87 -40.09 -26.61
C PRO A 4 4.89 -39.04 -26.05
N ALA A 5 4.14 -39.34 -24.98
CA ALA A 5 3.00 -38.55 -24.54
C ALA A 5 3.34 -37.41 -23.55
N VAL A 6 4.56 -37.36 -23.00
CA VAL A 6 4.90 -36.37 -21.96
C VAL A 6 5.23 -34.99 -22.54
N CYS A 7 5.78 -34.92 -23.76
CA CYS A 7 6.09 -33.62 -24.39
C CYS A 7 4.86 -32.86 -24.92
N ALA A 8 3.70 -33.51 -25.06
CA ALA A 8 2.52 -32.91 -25.68
C ALA A 8 1.68 -32.04 -24.73
N VAL A 9 1.92 -32.07 -23.41
CA VAL A 9 1.10 -31.36 -22.42
C VAL A 9 1.50 -29.87 -22.29
N LEU A 10 2.71 -29.47 -22.73
CA LEU A 10 3.19 -28.09 -22.62
C LEU A 10 2.54 -27.11 -23.62
N LEU A 11 1.86 -27.60 -24.67
CA LEU A 11 1.31 -26.75 -25.73
C LEU A 11 -0.18 -26.38 -25.54
N LEU A 12 -0.86 -26.90 -24.52
CA LEU A 12 -2.29 -26.65 -24.29
C LEU A 12 -2.60 -25.51 -23.30
N ALA A 13 -1.59 -24.92 -22.65
CA ALA A 13 -1.79 -23.81 -21.70
C ALA A 13 -1.91 -22.42 -22.39
N ALA A 14 -1.75 -22.34 -23.71
CA ALA A 14 -1.80 -21.08 -24.45
C ALA A 14 -3.23 -20.62 -24.82
N CYS A 15 -4.26 -21.46 -24.61
CA CYS A 15 -5.64 -21.19 -25.04
C CYS A 15 -6.62 -21.00 -23.88
N SER A 16 -6.16 -20.60 -22.68
CA SER A 16 -7.08 -20.10 -21.66
C SER A 16 -7.12 -18.57 -21.71
N GLN A 17 -8.25 -18.01 -22.13
CA GLN A 17 -8.58 -16.58 -22.02
C GLN A 17 -8.81 -16.13 -20.55
N GLN A 18 -8.39 -16.95 -19.58
CA GLN A 18 -8.46 -16.69 -18.15
C GLN A 18 -7.17 -15.99 -17.73
N ALA A 19 -7.27 -14.92 -16.94
CA ALA A 19 -6.09 -14.28 -16.35
C ALA A 19 -5.31 -15.32 -15.52
N ASN A 20 -4.19 -15.80 -16.06
CA ASN A 20 -3.27 -16.63 -15.31
C ASN A 20 -2.51 -15.72 -14.32
N HIS A 21 -3.06 -15.55 -13.13
CA HIS A 21 -2.48 -14.78 -12.02
C HIS A 21 -1.07 -15.28 -11.65
N LEU A 22 -0.74 -16.53 -11.98
CA LEU A 22 0.57 -17.11 -11.73
C LEU A 22 1.60 -16.73 -12.82
N GLY A 23 1.20 -16.41 -14.06
CA GLY A 23 2.14 -16.03 -15.12
C GLY A 23 3.12 -17.16 -15.53
N ASN A 24 4.16 -16.83 -16.31
CA ASN A 24 5.14 -17.81 -16.79
C ASN A 24 6.04 -18.32 -15.64
N PRO A 25 6.09 -19.65 -15.39
CA PRO A 25 6.85 -20.24 -14.28
C PRO A 25 8.36 -19.98 -14.32
N LEU A 26 8.94 -19.74 -15.51
CA LEU A 26 10.34 -19.38 -15.63
C LEU A 26 10.67 -18.00 -15.04
N PHE A 27 9.67 -17.12 -14.95
CA PHE A 27 9.82 -15.78 -14.36
C PHE A 27 9.40 -15.72 -12.90
N TRP A 28 8.94 -16.83 -12.29
CA TRP A 28 8.52 -16.84 -10.88
C TRP A 28 9.62 -16.44 -9.89
N PRO A 29 10.90 -16.88 -10.02
CA PRO A 29 11.94 -16.47 -9.08
C PRO A 29 12.18 -14.95 -9.10
N VAL A 30 12.18 -14.35 -10.29
CA VAL A 30 12.35 -12.90 -10.47
C VAL A 30 11.15 -12.15 -9.89
N ARG A 31 9.93 -12.64 -10.15
CA ARG A 31 8.71 -12.06 -9.59
C ARG A 31 8.68 -12.17 -8.07
N GLY A 32 9.05 -13.31 -7.50
CA GLY A 32 9.11 -13.52 -6.05
C GLY A 32 10.08 -12.57 -5.36
N ALA A 33 11.28 -12.38 -5.95
CA ALA A 33 12.25 -11.40 -5.45
C ALA A 33 11.70 -9.97 -5.52
N ALA A 34 11.10 -9.58 -6.65
CA ALA A 34 10.49 -8.26 -6.81
C ALA A 34 9.36 -8.00 -5.80
N SER A 35 8.46 -8.97 -5.60
CA SER A 35 7.38 -8.87 -4.62
C SER A 35 7.91 -8.76 -3.19
N ALA A 36 8.93 -9.54 -2.84
CA ALA A 36 9.56 -9.46 -1.52
C ALA A 36 10.20 -8.08 -1.26
N MET A 37 10.83 -7.48 -2.27
CA MET A 37 11.38 -6.12 -2.16
C MET A 37 10.29 -5.06 -2.00
N GLN A 38 9.17 -5.18 -2.74
CA GLN A 38 8.03 -4.27 -2.62
C GLN A 38 7.40 -4.34 -1.23
N GLU A 39 7.23 -5.55 -0.69
CA GLU A 39 6.69 -5.77 0.66
C GLU A 39 7.60 -5.19 1.75
N ALA A 40 8.92 -5.35 1.61
CA ALA A 40 9.90 -4.80 2.55
C ALA A 40 9.85 -3.27 2.60
N ASN A 41 9.80 -2.63 1.43
CA ASN A 41 9.70 -1.17 1.32
C ASN A 41 8.37 -0.67 1.93
N TYR A 42 7.25 -1.32 1.62
CA TYR A 42 5.95 -0.99 2.20
C TYR A 42 5.95 -1.13 3.73
N THR A 43 6.49 -2.23 4.26
CA THR A 43 6.56 -2.50 5.70
C THR A 43 7.41 -1.45 6.42
N GLN A 44 8.55 -1.08 5.85
CA GLN A 44 9.39 -0.01 6.40
C GLN A 44 8.64 1.32 6.45
N ARG A 45 8.03 1.73 5.33
CA ARG A 45 7.27 2.98 5.25
C ARG A 45 6.13 3.02 6.26
N ARG A 46 5.39 1.92 6.38
CA ARG A 46 4.33 1.78 7.37
C ARG A 46 4.84 1.98 8.79
N GLY A 47 5.98 1.38 9.15
CA GLY A 47 6.60 1.57 10.46
C GLY A 47 7.00 3.01 10.75
N GLU A 48 7.55 3.73 9.75
CA GLU A 48 7.91 5.14 9.88
C GLU A 48 6.67 6.04 10.08
N VAL A 49 5.62 5.82 9.29
CA VAL A 49 4.33 6.52 9.44
C VAL A 49 3.70 6.21 10.80
N GLU A 50 3.68 4.94 11.20
CA GLU A 50 3.10 4.51 12.49
C GLU A 50 3.79 5.18 13.67
N LEU A 51 5.13 5.16 13.69
CA LEU A 51 5.91 5.82 14.73
C LEU A 51 5.61 7.32 14.76
N PHE A 52 5.61 7.97 13.59
CA PHE A 52 5.36 9.40 13.48
C PHE A 52 3.96 9.78 13.95
N VAL A 53 2.94 9.04 13.52
CA VAL A 53 1.54 9.29 13.88
C VAL A 53 1.32 9.12 15.39
N LYS A 54 1.82 8.04 15.98
CA LYS A 54 1.67 7.80 17.42
C LYS A 54 2.40 8.84 18.26
N THR A 55 3.57 9.29 17.80
CA THR A 55 4.38 10.29 18.52
C THR A 55 3.75 11.69 18.46
N ASN A 56 3.14 12.06 17.32
CA ASN A 56 2.65 13.42 17.05
C ASN A 56 1.11 13.49 16.95
N HIS A 57 0.41 12.53 17.57
CA HIS A 57 -1.04 12.36 17.40
C HIS A 57 -1.85 13.64 17.73
N PRO A 58 -1.60 14.38 18.83
CA PRO A 58 -2.32 15.61 19.12
C PRO A 58 -2.14 16.70 18.06
N ASP A 59 -0.92 16.86 17.55
CA ASP A 59 -0.58 17.86 16.52
C ASP A 59 -1.19 17.50 15.18
N LEU A 60 -1.21 16.20 14.83
CA LEU A 60 -1.92 15.73 13.64
C LEU A 60 -3.41 16.04 13.70
N LEU A 61 -4.05 15.80 14.84
CA LEU A 61 -5.47 16.14 15.01
C LEU A 61 -5.72 17.65 14.89
N ALA A 62 -4.80 18.48 15.40
CA ALA A 62 -4.88 19.93 15.25
C ALA A 62 -4.75 20.36 13.78
N ASP A 63 -3.77 19.82 13.05
CA ASP A 63 -3.57 20.09 11.64
C ASP A 63 -4.76 19.61 10.79
N ILE A 64 -5.31 18.43 11.07
CA ILE A 64 -6.51 17.93 10.38
C ILE A 64 -7.68 18.90 10.61
N ARG A 65 -7.94 19.34 11.86
CA ARG A 65 -8.98 20.35 12.15
C ARG A 65 -8.75 21.66 11.39
N ALA A 66 -7.50 22.09 11.25
CA ALA A 66 -7.15 23.31 10.53
C ALA A 66 -7.22 23.17 8.99
N GLY A 67 -7.40 21.95 8.46
CA GLY A 67 -7.42 21.68 7.02
C GLY A 67 -6.03 21.52 6.40
N GLY A 68 -5.02 21.25 7.24
CA GLY A 68 -3.63 21.12 6.84
C GLY A 68 -2.69 21.68 7.91
N GLY A 69 -1.40 21.37 7.75
CA GLY A 69 -0.35 21.88 8.62
C GLY A 69 0.96 21.12 8.42
N PRO A 70 2.04 21.55 9.07
CA PRO A 70 3.38 21.00 8.86
C PRO A 70 3.48 19.52 9.30
N THR A 71 2.80 19.13 10.39
CA THR A 71 2.85 17.77 10.91
C THR A 71 2.07 16.83 9.99
N LEU A 72 0.88 17.24 9.53
CA LEU A 72 0.09 16.47 8.58
C LEU A 72 0.78 16.37 7.21
N THR A 73 1.40 17.46 6.74
CA THR A 73 2.21 17.44 5.52
C THR A 73 3.35 16.44 5.64
N ARG A 74 4.06 16.44 6.79
CA ARG A 74 5.14 15.49 7.03
C ARG A 74 4.66 14.05 7.06
N ALA A 75 3.48 13.77 7.63
CA ALA A 75 2.92 12.43 7.63
C ALA A 75 2.58 11.95 6.20
N PHE A 76 2.03 12.83 5.36
CA PHE A 76 1.82 12.53 3.95
C PHE A 76 3.13 12.33 3.18
N ASP A 77 4.19 13.07 3.50
CA ASP A 77 5.50 12.87 2.89
C ASP A 77 6.10 11.51 3.25
N LEU A 78 5.99 11.11 4.53
CA LEU A 78 6.40 9.78 4.99
C LEU A 78 5.61 8.67 4.30
N ALA A 79 4.32 8.90 4.04
CA ALA A 79 3.49 7.95 3.29
C ALA A 79 3.70 8.02 1.77
N GLU A 80 4.59 8.88 1.27
CA GLU A 80 4.81 9.11 -0.17
C GLU A 80 3.54 9.55 -0.94
N ALA A 81 2.60 10.22 -0.25
CA ALA A 81 1.32 10.61 -0.82
C ALA A 81 1.48 11.66 -1.94
N PRO A 82 0.96 11.41 -3.15
CA PRO A 82 0.98 12.40 -4.24
C PRO A 82 0.27 13.71 -3.85
N GLN A 83 0.82 14.86 -4.25
CA GLN A 83 0.29 16.17 -3.85
C GLN A 83 -1.18 16.37 -4.26
N GLN A 84 -1.59 15.79 -5.39
CA GLN A 84 -2.93 15.95 -5.97
C GLN A 84 -4.03 15.31 -5.10
N ILE A 85 -3.69 14.29 -4.31
CA ILE A 85 -4.68 13.55 -3.50
C ILE A 85 -4.76 14.07 -2.06
N ARG A 86 -3.80 14.89 -1.60
CA ARG A 86 -3.75 15.33 -0.21
C ARG A 86 -4.96 16.18 0.17
N ALA A 87 -5.30 17.20 -0.63
CA ALA A 87 -6.42 18.09 -0.35
C ALA A 87 -7.78 17.36 -0.21
N PRO A 88 -8.21 16.50 -1.15
CA PRO A 88 -9.46 15.75 -0.96
C PRO A 88 -9.37 14.78 0.22
N HIS A 89 -8.20 14.19 0.50
CA HIS A 89 -8.03 13.29 1.63
C HIS A 89 -8.11 14.01 2.97
N ILE A 90 -7.61 15.24 3.09
CA ILE A 90 -7.75 16.05 4.29
C ILE A 90 -9.24 16.30 4.62
N LEU A 91 -10.07 16.56 3.61
CA LEU A 91 -11.52 16.72 3.82
C LEU A 91 -12.16 15.44 4.37
N GLN A 92 -11.73 14.27 3.88
CA GLN A 92 -12.16 12.99 4.43
C GLN A 92 -11.67 12.80 5.87
N LEU A 93 -10.41 13.13 6.14
CA LEU A 93 -9.85 13.06 7.49
C LEU A 93 -10.62 13.95 8.48
N GLN A 94 -11.07 15.13 8.05
CA GLN A 94 -11.91 16.02 8.85
C GLN A 94 -13.30 15.44 9.12
N SER A 95 -13.92 14.81 8.11
CA SER A 95 -15.23 14.14 8.26
C SER A 95 -15.19 13.04 9.31
N ASP A 96 -14.10 12.25 9.31
CA ASP A 96 -13.94 11.10 10.19
C ASP A 96 -13.08 11.41 11.43
N LEU A 97 -12.87 12.69 11.74
CA LEU A 97 -11.99 13.12 12.84
C LEU A 97 -12.24 12.41 14.18
N PRO A 98 -13.50 12.19 14.63
CA PRO A 98 -13.76 11.47 15.88
C PRO A 98 -13.19 10.04 15.90
N LEU A 99 -13.11 9.36 14.74
CA LEU A 99 -12.49 8.04 14.63
C LEU A 99 -11.00 8.10 14.92
N TYR A 100 -10.32 9.11 14.38
CA TYR A 100 -8.87 9.28 14.54
C TYR A 100 -8.49 9.79 15.93
N GLU A 101 -9.35 10.57 16.58
CA GLU A 101 -9.20 10.93 18.00
C GLU A 101 -9.23 9.69 18.90
N ALA A 102 -10.12 8.74 18.62
CA ALA A 102 -10.26 7.51 19.39
C ALA A 102 -9.18 6.46 19.06
N SER A 103 -8.61 6.49 17.85
CA SER A 103 -7.69 5.45 17.37
C SER A 103 -6.56 6.03 16.50
N PRO A 104 -5.35 6.17 17.05
CA PRO A 104 -4.17 6.50 16.27
C PRO A 104 -3.90 5.48 15.15
N GLU A 105 -4.23 4.21 15.35
CA GLU A 105 -4.07 3.15 14.33
C GLU A 105 -4.96 3.39 13.10
N ALA A 106 -6.19 3.86 13.33
CA ALA A 106 -7.08 4.22 12.23
C ALA A 106 -6.49 5.37 11.40
N LEU A 107 -5.82 6.32 12.05
CA LEU A 107 -5.14 7.43 11.36
C LEU A 107 -3.92 6.95 10.57
N VAL A 108 -3.14 6.01 11.12
CA VAL A 108 -2.03 5.37 10.38
C VAL A 108 -2.54 4.74 9.08
N VAL A 109 -3.61 3.95 9.16
CA VAL A 109 -4.20 3.30 7.97
C VAL A 109 -4.73 4.34 6.99
N ALA A 110 -5.43 5.36 7.48
CA ALA A 110 -5.97 6.42 6.64
C ALA A 110 -4.86 7.21 5.93
N ILE A 111 -3.70 7.42 6.55
CA ILE A 111 -2.56 8.06 5.90
C ILE A 111 -1.89 7.10 4.90
N MET A 112 -1.69 5.84 5.27
CA MET A 112 -1.03 4.84 4.42
C MET A 112 -1.79 4.52 3.12
N VAL A 113 -3.12 4.67 3.07
CA VAL A 113 -3.89 4.43 1.83
C VAL A 113 -3.58 5.46 0.73
N THR A 114 -2.90 6.55 1.09
CA THR A 114 -2.55 7.62 0.15
C THR A 114 -1.27 7.34 -0.67
N GLY A 115 -0.45 6.34 -0.33
CA GLY A 115 0.79 6.04 -1.07
C GLY A 115 1.35 4.63 -0.95
#